data_AF-A0AAV5RMW2-F1
#
_entry.id   AF-A0AAV5RMW2-F1
#
_cell.length_a   1.000
_cell.length_b   1.000
_cell.length_c   1.000
_cell.angle_alpha   90.00
_cell.angle_beta   90.00
_cell.angle_gamma   90.00
#
_symmetry.space_group_name_H-M   'P 1'
#
loop_
_entity.id
_entity.type
_entity.pdbx_description
1 polymer ?
#
loop_
_entity_poly.entity_id
_entity_poly.type
_entity_poly.pdbx_seq_one_letter_code
_entity_poly.pdbx_strand_id
1 'polypeptide(L)'
;MEGNQSWSEAKFSNLQHTLDEQSTRINESKNLGTSNRRALASKTKEFRKLDDVTKLVELKSLLKGYQTEIDALTTRCKFAESCFMNVYKNLALLPDPAVLLQTKDSEIEKLKKAKEEEAEQQPKEENEGHIAKQLERQMRYTARLEKELKELRDGKPTDQQSNPATDLMNQIDDLEAQLAASKSNSANLQSTQRENNAKITKLEVDLREALGKLAVQQDYDEIKTELDELRQQDTEEILSSNSSDRVNVELRRQNQGLQEQQLTNLTRIKELNESLSEQQSLVRRLEEDLAQLNAADTFTTVSGWTQLTKQFDRPALPDLSRDSSYVGLASPVSPHPASIITEQRDRYKQRAQEYEQKCHKSQAELETKKKELEAASREIYTLYDRMRQFQHMATVDDVNANFGSQLYTPTSQVLLKELDIERRTAGLTKAEAKILEMHARAVVNDTFRRAFAAYMTGVHLALVAAIIL
;
A
#
# COMPACT_ATOMS: atom_id res chain seq x y z
N MET A 1 -10.83 23.41 6.66
CA MET A 1 -10.36 24.11 5.44
C MET A 1 -8.89 24.51 5.52
N GLU A 2 -8.31 24.73 6.70
CA GLU A 2 -6.90 25.13 6.88
C GLU A 2 -5.88 24.15 6.26
N GLY A 3 -6.11 22.83 6.33
CA GLY A 3 -5.14 21.85 5.83
C GLY A 3 -4.86 21.93 4.32
N ASN A 4 -5.89 22.11 3.48
CA ASN A 4 -5.71 22.20 2.03
C ASN A 4 -4.95 23.46 1.60
N GLN A 5 -5.05 24.54 2.38
CA GLN A 5 -4.39 25.80 2.09
C GLN A 5 -2.89 25.70 2.37
N SER A 6 -2.50 25.05 3.48
CA SER A 6 -1.10 24.75 3.80
C SER A 6 -0.40 23.90 2.72
N TRP A 7 -1.08 22.89 2.17
CA TRP A 7 -0.55 22.06 1.09
C TRP A 7 -0.41 22.81 -0.24
N SER A 8 -1.29 23.77 -0.52
CA SER A 8 -1.20 24.63 -1.71
C SER A 8 -0.04 25.63 -1.57
N GLU A 9 0.13 26.23 -0.40
CA GLU A 9 1.19 27.20 -0.10
C GLU A 9 2.60 26.56 -0.10
N ALA A 10 2.69 25.27 0.22
CA ALA A 10 3.93 24.49 0.18
C ALA A 10 4.59 24.43 -1.20
N LYS A 11 3.83 24.70 -2.29
CA LYS A 11 4.31 24.70 -3.69
C LYS A 11 5.23 23.51 -3.99
N PHE A 12 4.73 22.29 -3.73
CA PHE A 12 5.51 21.06 -3.77
C PHE A 12 6.29 20.84 -5.08
N SER A 13 5.73 21.31 -6.21
CA SER A 13 6.41 21.26 -7.52
C SER A 13 7.71 22.09 -7.55
N ASN A 14 7.74 23.26 -6.90
CA ASN A 14 8.96 24.07 -6.80
C ASN A 14 9.98 23.41 -5.86
N LEU A 15 9.51 22.78 -4.78
CA LEU A 15 10.36 22.03 -3.87
C LEU A 15 10.99 20.84 -4.58
N GLN A 16 10.21 20.11 -5.38
CA GLN A 16 10.70 18.97 -6.18
C GLN A 16 11.76 19.41 -7.19
N HIS A 17 11.52 20.47 -7.96
CA HIS A 17 12.54 21.02 -8.87
C HIS A 17 13.83 21.42 -8.12
N THR A 18 13.68 22.07 -6.97
CA THR A 18 14.83 22.47 -6.14
C THR A 18 15.59 21.23 -5.63
N LEU A 19 14.88 20.17 -5.24
CA LEU A 19 15.47 18.92 -4.79
C LEU A 19 16.22 18.18 -5.89
N ASP A 20 15.68 18.16 -7.11
CA ASP A 20 16.33 17.55 -8.27
C ASP A 20 17.65 18.27 -8.60
N GLU A 21 17.64 19.61 -8.56
CA GLU A 21 18.83 20.41 -8.76
C GLU A 21 19.86 20.20 -7.63
N GLN A 22 19.42 20.19 -6.37
CA GLN A 22 20.27 19.92 -5.22
C GLN A 22 20.87 18.50 -5.26
N SER A 23 20.08 17.50 -5.64
CA SER A 23 20.52 16.10 -5.78
C SER A 23 21.61 15.97 -6.84
N THR A 24 21.42 16.61 -7.99
CA THR A 24 22.41 16.64 -9.08
C THR A 24 23.72 17.25 -8.58
N ARG A 25 23.67 18.42 -7.93
CA ARG A 25 24.86 19.09 -7.36
C ARG A 25 25.56 18.26 -6.28
N ILE A 26 24.81 17.58 -5.41
CA ILE A 26 25.38 16.67 -4.39
C ILE A 26 26.14 15.54 -5.07
N ASN A 27 25.55 14.94 -6.11
CA ASN A 27 26.16 13.83 -6.84
C ASN A 27 27.44 14.25 -7.59
N GLU A 28 27.41 15.41 -8.25
CA GLU A 28 28.59 16.00 -8.89
C GLU A 28 29.72 16.28 -7.88
N SER A 29 29.39 16.91 -6.75
CA SER A 29 30.35 17.19 -5.67
C SER A 29 30.92 15.90 -5.06
N LYS A 30 30.11 14.85 -4.93
CA LYS A 30 30.55 13.53 -4.49
C LYS A 30 31.54 12.89 -5.47
N ASN A 31 31.24 12.96 -6.76
CA ASN A 31 32.11 12.42 -7.81
C ASN A 31 33.44 13.19 -7.89
N LEU A 32 33.39 14.52 -7.79
CA LEU A 32 34.58 15.37 -7.75
C LEU A 32 35.48 15.04 -6.57
N GLY A 33 34.93 14.95 -5.35
CA GLY A 33 35.73 14.58 -4.17
C GLY A 33 36.32 13.16 -4.27
N THR A 34 35.62 12.23 -4.92
CA THR A 34 36.16 10.89 -5.18
C THR A 34 37.34 10.92 -6.14
N SER A 35 37.25 11.75 -7.19
CA SER A 35 38.34 11.98 -8.16
C SER A 35 39.55 12.65 -7.49
N ASN A 36 39.32 13.73 -6.75
CA ASN A 36 40.36 14.47 -6.04
C ASN A 36 41.09 13.60 -5.01
N ARG A 37 40.35 12.81 -4.22
CA ARG A 37 40.94 11.85 -3.27
C ARG A 37 41.82 10.82 -3.98
N ARG A 38 41.40 10.33 -5.15
CA ARG A 38 42.22 9.41 -5.97
C ARG A 38 43.49 10.10 -6.49
N ALA A 39 43.38 11.34 -6.97
CA ALA A 39 44.53 12.13 -7.41
C ALA A 39 45.52 12.40 -6.26
N LEU A 40 45.02 12.77 -5.07
CA LEU A 40 45.85 12.96 -3.87
C LEU A 40 46.54 11.66 -3.43
N ALA A 41 45.85 10.52 -3.50
CA ALA A 41 46.45 9.23 -3.21
C ALA A 41 47.61 8.90 -4.18
N SER A 42 47.43 9.15 -5.48
CA SER A 42 48.49 8.98 -6.49
C SER A 42 49.66 9.94 -6.23
N LYS A 43 49.38 11.23 -6.01
CA LYS A 43 50.42 12.24 -5.71
C LYS A 43 51.20 11.91 -4.44
N THR A 44 50.53 11.35 -3.42
CA THR A 44 51.18 10.89 -2.19
C THR A 44 52.08 9.69 -2.42
N LYS A 45 51.67 8.77 -3.31
CA LYS A 45 52.49 7.62 -3.69
C LYS A 45 53.73 8.04 -4.48
N GLU A 46 53.59 9.03 -5.37
CA GLU A 46 54.71 9.62 -6.12
C GLU A 46 55.65 10.39 -5.19
N PHE A 47 55.11 11.20 -4.30
CA PHE A 47 55.88 11.96 -3.30
C PHE A 47 56.81 11.06 -2.47
N ARG A 48 56.34 9.88 -2.06
CA ARG A 48 57.15 8.90 -1.31
C ARG A 48 58.38 8.40 -2.07
N LYS A 49 58.36 8.43 -3.40
CA LYS A 49 59.45 7.94 -4.27
C LYS A 49 60.52 9.00 -4.57
N LEU A 50 60.27 10.27 -4.23
CA LEU A 50 61.18 11.37 -4.49
C LEU A 50 62.39 11.34 -3.52
N ASP A 51 63.49 11.97 -3.92
CA ASP A 51 64.63 12.27 -3.05
C ASP A 51 64.29 13.38 -2.04
N ASP A 52 65.09 13.51 -0.99
CA ASP A 52 64.75 14.39 0.14
C ASP A 52 64.77 15.89 -0.21
N VAL A 53 65.58 16.30 -1.18
CA VAL A 53 65.61 17.70 -1.64
C VAL A 53 64.33 18.02 -2.41
N THR A 54 63.92 17.14 -3.33
CA THR A 54 62.68 17.32 -4.11
C THR A 54 61.44 17.15 -3.23
N LYS A 55 61.45 16.27 -2.23
CA LYS A 55 60.37 16.15 -1.23
C LYS A 55 60.13 17.47 -0.50
N LEU A 56 61.19 18.17 -0.09
CA LEU A 56 61.05 19.43 0.64
C LEU A 56 60.29 20.48 -0.18
N VAL A 57 60.51 20.50 -1.50
CA VAL A 57 59.84 21.39 -2.45
C VAL A 57 58.37 20.99 -2.67
N GLU A 58 58.11 19.70 -2.90
CA GLU A 58 56.76 19.19 -3.21
C GLU A 58 55.83 19.09 -1.98
N LEU A 59 56.38 19.05 -0.76
CA LEU A 59 55.60 18.90 0.48
C LEU A 59 54.54 19.99 0.63
N LYS A 60 54.89 21.24 0.29
CA LYS A 60 53.97 22.38 0.35
C LYS A 60 52.80 22.21 -0.63
N SER A 61 53.08 21.70 -1.83
CA SER A 61 52.10 21.43 -2.89
C SER A 61 51.15 20.29 -2.50
N LEU A 62 51.69 19.24 -1.86
CA LEU A 62 50.91 18.11 -1.38
C LEU A 62 50.00 18.51 -0.21
N LEU A 63 50.53 19.21 0.79
CA LEU A 63 49.77 19.67 1.95
C LEU A 63 48.63 20.61 1.53
N LYS A 64 48.89 21.52 0.59
CA LYS A 64 47.86 22.41 0.04
C LYS A 64 46.76 21.61 -0.68
N GLY A 65 47.11 20.53 -1.38
CA GLY A 65 46.13 19.64 -2.00
C GLY A 65 45.21 18.96 -0.97
N TYR A 66 45.77 18.46 0.13
CA TYR A 66 44.99 17.89 1.23
C TYR A 66 44.10 18.92 1.92
N GLN A 67 44.61 20.12 2.17
CA GLN A 67 43.84 21.23 2.76
C GLN A 67 42.62 21.57 1.88
N THR A 68 42.83 21.75 0.57
CA THR A 68 41.74 22.05 -0.38
C THR A 68 40.66 20.97 -0.36
N GLU A 69 41.02 19.69 -0.29
CA GLU A 69 40.04 18.60 -0.24
C GLU A 69 39.30 18.54 1.10
N ILE A 70 39.95 18.87 2.22
CA ILE A 70 39.31 18.98 3.54
C ILE A 70 38.31 20.15 3.56
N ASP A 71 38.67 21.29 2.99
CA ASP A 71 37.80 22.46 2.90
C ASP A 71 36.60 22.18 1.97
N ALA A 72 36.85 21.50 0.84
CA ALA A 72 35.81 21.05 -0.07
C ALA A 72 34.85 20.05 0.59
N LEU A 73 35.38 19.10 1.38
CA LEU A 73 34.59 18.14 2.15
C LEU A 73 33.69 18.85 3.16
N THR A 74 34.25 19.80 3.91
CA THR A 74 33.50 20.61 4.89
C THR A 74 32.39 21.40 4.22
N THR A 75 32.67 22.01 3.06
CA THR A 75 31.69 22.76 2.28
C THR A 75 30.57 21.85 1.77
N ARG A 76 30.92 20.64 1.31
CA ARG A 76 29.95 19.62 0.87
C ARG A 76 29.03 19.18 2.00
N CYS A 77 29.56 18.95 3.21
CA CYS A 77 28.76 18.57 4.37
C CYS A 77 27.77 19.69 4.75
N LYS A 78 28.25 20.94 4.84
CA LYS A 78 27.38 22.10 5.12
C LYS A 78 26.27 22.26 4.08
N PHE A 79 26.59 22.04 2.80
CA PHE A 79 25.60 22.09 1.73
C PHE A 79 24.54 20.99 1.90
N ALA A 80 24.95 19.74 2.14
CA ALA A 80 24.04 18.62 2.35
C ALA A 80 23.14 18.81 3.58
N GLU A 81 23.70 19.29 4.70
CA GLU A 81 22.95 19.63 5.91
C GLU A 81 21.93 20.75 5.65
N SER A 82 22.31 21.78 4.89
CA SER A 82 21.41 22.88 4.51
C SER A 82 20.26 22.39 3.64
N CYS A 83 20.53 21.54 2.64
CA CYS A 83 19.50 20.93 1.80
C CYS A 83 18.51 20.11 2.64
N PHE A 84 19.02 19.26 3.55
CA PHE A 84 18.20 18.47 4.46
C PHE A 84 17.31 19.35 5.35
N MET A 85 17.89 20.36 5.99
CA MET A 85 17.13 21.27 6.86
C MET A 85 16.07 22.05 6.10
N ASN A 86 16.32 22.41 4.83
CA ASN A 86 15.33 23.06 4.00
C ASN A 86 14.12 22.15 3.73
N VAL A 87 14.35 20.88 3.41
CA VAL A 87 13.26 19.90 3.22
C VAL A 87 12.50 19.67 4.52
N TYR A 88 13.22 19.45 5.62
CA TYR A 88 12.61 19.22 6.92
C TYR A 88 11.70 20.38 7.34
N LYS A 89 12.13 21.63 7.18
CA LYS A 89 11.31 22.82 7.49
C LYS A 89 10.02 22.88 6.67
N ASN A 90 10.09 22.53 5.39
CA ASN A 90 8.91 22.53 4.53
C ASN A 90 7.93 21.42 4.92
N LEU A 91 8.42 20.22 5.25
CA LEU A 91 7.57 19.08 5.59
C LEU A 91 7.03 19.12 7.03
N ALA A 92 7.80 19.64 7.99
CA ALA A 92 7.42 19.67 9.40
C ALA A 92 6.23 20.59 9.70
N LEU A 93 5.96 21.57 8.81
CA LEU A 93 4.83 22.49 8.95
C LEU A 93 3.55 21.96 8.30
N LEU A 94 3.61 20.84 7.58
CA LEU A 94 2.47 20.33 6.83
C LEU A 94 1.63 19.38 7.69
N PRO A 95 0.29 19.53 7.67
CA PRO A 95 -0.61 18.61 8.35
C PRO A 95 -0.60 17.24 7.66
N ASP A 96 -0.87 16.18 8.42
CA ASP A 96 -0.84 14.80 7.93
C ASP A 96 -1.72 14.62 6.66
N PRO A 97 -1.14 14.19 5.52
CA PRO A 97 -1.89 14.00 4.29
C PRO A 97 -2.87 12.82 4.36
N ALA A 98 -2.63 11.82 5.23
CA ALA A 98 -3.50 10.66 5.34
C ALA A 98 -4.91 11.04 5.82
N VAL A 99 -4.98 11.96 6.79
CA VAL A 99 -6.27 12.47 7.31
C VAL A 99 -7.04 13.21 6.21
N LEU A 100 -6.36 14.04 5.42
CA LEU A 100 -6.99 14.75 4.31
C LEU A 100 -7.52 13.79 3.24
N LEU A 101 -6.76 12.76 2.87
CA LEU A 101 -7.19 11.75 1.91
C LEU A 101 -8.39 10.95 2.42
N GLN A 102 -8.36 10.50 3.68
CA GLN A 102 -9.48 9.79 4.29
C GLN A 102 -10.77 10.62 4.31
N THR A 103 -10.67 11.92 4.64
CA THR A 103 -11.85 12.79 4.57
C THR A 103 -12.42 12.88 3.15
N LYS A 104 -11.56 12.95 2.13
CA LYS A 104 -11.98 13.00 0.73
C LYS A 104 -12.58 11.68 0.25
N ASP A 105 -12.02 10.54 0.65
CA ASP A 105 -12.58 9.23 0.34
C ASP A 105 -13.97 9.07 0.97
N SER A 106 -14.15 9.51 2.22
CA SER A 106 -15.46 9.49 2.87
C SER A 106 -16.48 10.41 2.18
N GLU A 107 -16.06 11.57 1.67
CA GLU A 107 -16.92 12.47 0.89
C GLU A 107 -17.29 11.85 -0.47
N ILE A 108 -16.34 11.22 -1.14
CA ILE A 108 -16.57 10.51 -2.41
C ILE A 108 -17.55 9.36 -2.20
N GLU A 109 -17.41 8.59 -1.12
CA GLU A 109 -18.31 7.49 -0.81
C GLU A 109 -19.73 7.99 -0.51
N LYS A 110 -19.87 9.10 0.24
CA LYS A 110 -21.17 9.75 0.46
C LYS A 110 -21.80 10.23 -0.86
N LEU A 111 -21.00 10.82 -1.76
CA LEU A 111 -21.49 11.25 -3.07
C LEU A 111 -21.91 10.09 -3.95
N LYS A 112 -21.22 8.94 -3.88
CA LYS A 112 -21.61 7.73 -4.60
C LYS A 112 -22.94 7.20 -4.09
N LYS A 113 -23.11 7.07 -2.78
CA LYS A 113 -24.37 6.62 -2.15
C LYS A 113 -25.53 7.55 -2.51
N ALA A 114 -25.33 8.86 -2.42
CA ALA A 114 -26.35 9.84 -2.80
C ALA A 114 -26.76 9.72 -4.27
N LYS A 115 -25.81 9.51 -5.19
CA LYS A 115 -26.11 9.30 -6.62
C LYS A 115 -26.82 7.97 -6.90
N GLU A 116 -26.47 6.93 -6.15
CA GLU A 116 -27.11 5.61 -6.27
C GLU A 116 -28.56 5.66 -5.77
N GLU A 117 -28.80 6.32 -4.63
CA GLU A 117 -30.14 6.59 -4.11
C GLU A 117 -30.98 7.43 -5.08
N GLU A 118 -30.39 8.47 -5.70
CA GLU A 118 -31.07 9.29 -6.70
C GLU A 118 -31.40 8.49 -7.98
N ALA A 119 -30.50 7.60 -8.42
CA ALA A 119 -30.73 6.72 -9.56
C ALA A 119 -31.79 5.65 -9.29
N GLU A 120 -31.94 5.17 -8.05
CA GLU A 120 -33.00 4.24 -7.66
C GLU A 120 -34.37 4.91 -7.49
N GLN A 121 -34.42 6.19 -7.15
CA GLN A 121 -35.67 6.95 -6.98
C GLN A 121 -36.31 7.34 -8.32
N GLN A 122 -35.50 7.70 -9.33
CA GLN A 122 -36.01 8.06 -10.66
C GLN A 122 -36.97 7.04 -11.31
N PRO A 123 -36.64 5.74 -11.42
CA PRO A 123 -37.55 4.77 -12.04
C PRO A 123 -38.79 4.50 -11.20
N LYS A 124 -38.73 4.67 -9.87
CA LYS A 124 -39.88 4.52 -8.97
C LYS A 124 -40.87 5.67 -9.19
N GLU A 125 -40.38 6.90 -9.25
CA GLU A 125 -41.22 8.08 -9.55
C GLU A 125 -41.86 8.00 -10.94
N GLU A 126 -41.11 7.55 -11.95
CA GLU A 126 -41.66 7.33 -13.30
C GLU A 126 -42.75 6.25 -13.31
N ASN A 127 -42.52 5.13 -12.63
CA ASN A 127 -43.46 4.01 -12.59
C ASN A 127 -44.73 4.35 -11.79
N GLU A 128 -44.60 5.05 -10.66
CA GLU A 128 -45.74 5.60 -9.90
C GLU A 128 -46.57 6.56 -10.76
N GLY A 129 -45.92 7.43 -11.53
CA GLY A 129 -46.60 8.31 -12.49
C GLY A 129 -47.35 7.56 -13.59
N HIS A 130 -46.80 6.45 -14.08
CA HIS A 130 -47.47 5.58 -15.06
C HIS A 130 -48.69 4.87 -14.47
N ILE A 131 -48.58 4.33 -13.25
CA ILE A 131 -49.68 3.68 -12.54
C ILE A 131 -50.81 4.67 -12.24
N ALA A 132 -50.49 5.87 -11.77
CA ALA A 132 -51.47 6.93 -11.50
C ALA A 132 -52.27 7.30 -12.77
N LYS A 133 -51.61 7.47 -13.92
CA LYS A 133 -52.27 7.72 -15.21
C LYS A 133 -53.14 6.56 -15.68
N GLN A 134 -52.72 5.32 -15.43
CA GLN A 134 -53.49 4.11 -15.76
C GLN A 134 -54.78 4.04 -14.93
N LEU A 135 -54.68 4.27 -13.62
CA LEU A 135 -55.84 4.34 -12.72
C LEU A 135 -56.83 5.44 -13.12
N GLU A 136 -56.33 6.62 -13.49
CA GLU A 136 -57.20 7.72 -13.91
C GLU A 136 -58.02 7.36 -15.16
N ARG A 137 -57.42 6.66 -16.13
CA ARG A 137 -58.16 6.15 -17.31
C ARG A 137 -59.24 5.14 -16.91
N GLN A 138 -58.91 4.22 -16.01
CA GLN A 138 -59.86 3.21 -15.51
C GLN A 138 -61.04 3.87 -14.79
N MET A 139 -60.78 4.89 -13.95
CA MET A 139 -61.83 5.65 -13.27
C MET A 139 -62.73 6.43 -14.25
N ARG A 140 -62.16 7.04 -15.29
CA ARG A 140 -62.95 7.72 -16.32
C ARG A 140 -63.83 6.75 -17.12
N TYR A 141 -63.33 5.55 -17.41
CA TYR A 141 -64.08 4.53 -18.14
C TYR A 141 -65.24 3.96 -17.32
N THR A 142 -64.99 3.64 -16.05
CA THR A 142 -66.02 3.15 -15.12
C THR A 142 -67.12 4.19 -14.89
N ALA A 143 -66.77 5.46 -14.67
CA ALA A 143 -67.77 6.54 -14.56
C ALA A 143 -68.64 6.70 -15.82
N ARG A 144 -68.10 6.41 -17.00
CA ARG A 144 -68.84 6.47 -18.27
C ARG A 144 -69.83 5.31 -18.39
N LEU A 145 -69.42 4.10 -18.03
CA LEU A 145 -70.29 2.92 -18.00
C LEU A 145 -71.40 3.04 -16.96
N GLU A 146 -71.11 3.60 -15.78
CA GLU A 146 -72.13 3.87 -14.76
C GLU A 146 -73.19 4.87 -15.25
N LYS A 147 -72.77 5.89 -16.02
CA LYS A 147 -73.69 6.84 -16.64
C LYS A 147 -74.57 6.18 -17.70
N GLU A 148 -73.99 5.33 -18.55
CA GLU A 148 -74.71 4.61 -19.60
C GLU A 148 -75.70 3.58 -19.02
N LEU A 149 -75.32 2.87 -17.95
CA LEU A 149 -76.22 1.99 -17.20
C LEU A 149 -77.38 2.75 -16.54
N LYS A 150 -77.14 3.99 -16.12
CA LYS A 150 -78.18 4.85 -15.55
C LYS A 150 -79.16 5.33 -16.63
N GLU A 151 -78.65 5.74 -17.79
CA GLU A 151 -79.47 6.17 -18.93
C GLU A 151 -80.33 5.01 -19.49
N LEU A 152 -79.80 3.78 -19.55
CA LEU A 152 -80.59 2.60 -19.92
C LEU A 152 -81.64 2.23 -18.87
N ARG A 153 -81.37 2.50 -17.59
CA ARG A 153 -82.31 2.22 -16.48
C ARG A 153 -83.45 3.23 -16.40
N ASP A 154 -83.21 4.48 -16.80
CA ASP A 154 -84.18 5.57 -16.72
C ASP A 154 -85.07 5.68 -17.99
N GLY A 155 -84.80 4.89 -19.06
CA GLY A 155 -85.65 4.78 -20.24
C GLY A 155 -86.90 3.91 -20.03
N LYS A 156 -88.09 4.52 -20.05
CA LYS A 156 -89.41 3.86 -19.88
C LYS A 156 -89.89 3.13 -21.16
N PRO A 157 -90.81 2.12 -21.03
CA PRO A 157 -91.24 1.23 -22.11
C PRO A 157 -92.34 1.87 -22.96
N THR A 158 -92.37 1.57 -24.27
CA THR A 158 -93.46 1.96 -25.17
C THR A 158 -93.97 0.73 -25.92
N ASP A 159 -95.27 0.47 -25.78
CA ASP A 159 -96.04 -0.58 -26.44
C ASP A 159 -96.16 -0.35 -27.96
N GLN A 160 -96.07 -1.42 -28.76
CA GLN A 160 -96.97 -1.69 -29.89
C GLN A 160 -96.78 -3.11 -30.47
N GLN A 161 -97.90 -3.79 -30.69
CA GLN A 161 -98.05 -5.17 -31.15
C GLN A 161 -97.79 -5.33 -32.66
N SER A 162 -96.84 -6.19 -33.02
CA SER A 162 -97.02 -7.27 -34.02
C SER A 162 -95.76 -8.13 -34.05
N ASN A 163 -95.91 -9.44 -33.76
CA ASN A 163 -94.84 -10.43 -33.58
C ASN A 163 -93.74 -10.17 -32.51
N PRO A 164 -93.96 -9.50 -31.36
CA PRO A 164 -92.86 -9.18 -30.45
C PRO A 164 -92.69 -10.22 -29.33
N ALA A 165 -93.69 -11.05 -29.00
CA ALA A 165 -93.57 -11.94 -27.85
C ALA A 165 -92.50 -13.02 -28.06
N THR A 166 -92.41 -13.62 -29.25
CA THR A 166 -91.38 -14.62 -29.56
C THR A 166 -90.01 -14.00 -29.80
N ASP A 167 -89.93 -12.82 -30.43
CA ASP A 167 -88.64 -12.12 -30.63
C ASP A 167 -88.12 -11.49 -29.34
N LEU A 168 -88.99 -10.94 -28.47
CA LEU A 168 -88.62 -10.55 -27.11
C LEU A 168 -88.31 -11.76 -26.24
N MET A 169 -89.02 -12.89 -26.37
CA MET A 169 -88.68 -14.10 -25.62
C MET A 169 -87.31 -14.61 -26.05
N ASN A 170 -87.02 -14.64 -27.36
CA ASN A 170 -85.72 -14.99 -27.88
C ASN A 170 -84.64 -13.97 -27.46
N GLN A 171 -84.95 -12.66 -27.43
CA GLN A 171 -84.03 -11.64 -26.92
C GLN A 171 -83.81 -11.74 -25.41
N ILE A 172 -84.84 -12.11 -24.65
CA ILE A 172 -84.76 -12.33 -23.21
C ILE A 172 -83.92 -13.58 -22.95
N ASP A 173 -84.16 -14.68 -23.67
CA ASP A 173 -83.37 -15.91 -23.56
C ASP A 173 -81.90 -15.68 -23.96
N ASP A 174 -81.65 -14.88 -25.01
CA ASP A 174 -80.30 -14.56 -25.47
C ASP A 174 -79.59 -13.58 -24.50
N LEU A 175 -80.31 -12.62 -23.94
CA LEU A 175 -79.80 -11.73 -22.88
C LEU A 175 -79.57 -12.48 -21.56
N GLU A 176 -80.42 -13.43 -21.20
CA GLU A 176 -80.25 -14.31 -20.05
C GLU A 176 -79.04 -15.25 -20.25
N ALA A 177 -78.85 -15.78 -21.46
CA ALA A 177 -77.66 -16.54 -21.83
C ALA A 177 -76.39 -15.68 -21.78
N GLN A 178 -76.42 -14.44 -22.27
CA GLN A 178 -75.31 -13.49 -22.18
C GLN A 178 -75.01 -13.09 -20.72
N LEU A 179 -76.04 -12.93 -19.89
CA LEU A 179 -75.88 -12.60 -18.47
C LEU A 179 -75.36 -13.80 -17.67
N ALA A 180 -75.78 -15.02 -18.01
CA ALA A 180 -75.23 -16.26 -17.46
C ALA A 180 -73.77 -16.46 -17.88
N ALA A 181 -73.44 -16.20 -19.16
CA ALA A 181 -72.06 -16.24 -19.66
C ALA A 181 -71.17 -15.17 -19.00
N SER A 182 -71.67 -13.95 -18.81
CA SER A 182 -70.96 -12.87 -18.12
C SER A 182 -70.75 -13.17 -16.64
N LYS A 183 -71.74 -13.74 -15.94
CA LYS A 183 -71.60 -14.24 -14.56
C LYS A 183 -70.59 -15.38 -14.45
N SER A 184 -70.60 -16.32 -15.40
CA SER A 184 -69.63 -17.42 -15.47
C SER A 184 -68.21 -16.89 -15.71
N ASN A 185 -68.03 -15.94 -16.63
CA ASN A 185 -66.74 -15.28 -16.85
C ASN A 185 -66.27 -14.48 -15.63
N SER A 186 -67.16 -13.77 -14.94
CA SER A 186 -66.84 -13.08 -13.70
C SER A 186 -66.40 -14.04 -12.60
N ALA A 187 -67.07 -15.20 -12.46
CA ALA A 187 -66.67 -16.24 -11.51
C ALA A 187 -65.30 -16.85 -11.85
N ASN A 188 -65.00 -17.05 -13.14
CA ASN A 188 -63.68 -17.52 -13.60
C ASN A 188 -62.57 -16.47 -13.41
N LEU A 189 -62.85 -15.18 -13.64
CA LEU A 189 -61.90 -14.12 -13.29
C LEU A 189 -61.68 -14.05 -11.77
N GLN A 190 -62.73 -14.25 -10.98
CA GLN A 190 -62.60 -14.23 -9.52
C GLN A 190 -61.83 -15.45 -8.99
N SER A 191 -61.98 -16.63 -9.61
CA SER A 191 -61.21 -17.82 -9.25
C SER A 191 -59.72 -17.67 -9.61
N THR A 192 -59.42 -17.19 -10.82
CA THR A 192 -58.03 -16.91 -11.24
C THR A 192 -57.38 -15.81 -10.40
N GLN A 193 -58.14 -14.78 -10.00
CA GLN A 193 -57.63 -13.73 -9.13
C GLN A 193 -57.34 -14.23 -7.71
N ARG A 194 -58.17 -15.14 -7.18
CA ARG A 194 -57.87 -15.83 -5.92
C ARG A 194 -56.62 -16.69 -6.02
N GLU A 195 -56.44 -17.41 -7.13
CA GLU A 195 -55.26 -18.24 -7.35
C GLU A 195 -53.97 -17.41 -7.47
N ASN A 196 -54.03 -16.28 -8.19
CA ASN A 196 -52.90 -15.36 -8.32
C ASN A 196 -52.55 -14.71 -6.97
N ASN A 197 -53.54 -14.31 -6.17
CA ASN A 197 -53.30 -13.80 -4.83
C ASN A 197 -52.68 -14.87 -3.91
N ALA A 198 -53.07 -16.13 -4.04
CA ALA A 198 -52.45 -17.24 -3.32
C ALA A 198 -50.98 -17.45 -3.74
N LYS A 199 -50.65 -17.26 -5.03
CA LYS A 199 -49.25 -17.33 -5.51
C LYS A 199 -48.41 -16.14 -5.00
N ILE A 200 -48.97 -14.93 -5.00
CA ILE A 200 -48.29 -13.73 -4.49
C ILE A 200 -47.97 -13.90 -3.00
N THR A 201 -48.95 -14.27 -2.19
CA THR A 201 -48.73 -14.49 -0.74
C THR A 201 -47.69 -15.59 -0.47
N LYS A 202 -47.64 -16.64 -1.30
CA LYS A 202 -46.58 -17.64 -1.21
C LYS A 202 -45.20 -17.07 -1.54
N LEU A 203 -45.08 -16.31 -2.63
CA LEU A 203 -43.81 -15.66 -3.01
C LEU A 203 -43.33 -14.66 -1.95
N GLU A 204 -44.25 -13.93 -1.30
CA GLU A 204 -43.92 -13.02 -0.20
C GLU A 204 -43.37 -13.76 1.02
N VAL A 205 -43.91 -14.94 1.34
CA VAL A 205 -43.40 -15.80 2.42
C VAL A 205 -42.02 -16.35 2.06
N ASP A 206 -41.85 -16.87 0.84
CA ASP A 206 -40.56 -17.40 0.36
C ASP A 206 -39.48 -16.31 0.34
N LEU A 207 -39.83 -15.08 -0.07
CA LEU A 207 -38.92 -13.93 -0.04
C LEU A 207 -38.53 -13.55 1.38
N ARG A 208 -39.49 -13.54 2.32
CA ARG A 208 -39.23 -13.28 3.73
C ARG A 208 -38.28 -14.33 4.33
N GLU A 209 -38.46 -15.59 3.97
CA GLU A 209 -37.58 -16.67 4.41
C GLU A 209 -36.16 -16.54 3.83
N ALA A 210 -36.05 -16.19 2.54
CA ALA A 210 -34.75 -15.96 1.90
C ALA A 210 -34.01 -14.76 2.52
N LEU A 211 -34.71 -13.66 2.80
CA LEU A 211 -34.15 -12.51 3.52
C LEU A 211 -33.70 -12.88 4.94
N GLY A 212 -34.47 -13.70 5.65
CA GLY A 212 -34.08 -14.21 6.97
C GLY A 212 -32.80 -15.05 6.91
N LYS A 213 -32.65 -15.92 5.90
CA LYS A 213 -31.42 -16.71 5.71
C LYS A 213 -30.21 -15.83 5.38
N LEU A 214 -30.40 -14.76 4.61
CA LEU A 214 -29.33 -13.81 4.28
C LEU A 214 -28.86 -13.03 5.51
N ALA A 215 -29.78 -12.59 6.37
CA ALA A 215 -29.44 -11.91 7.62
C ALA A 215 -28.59 -12.81 8.54
N VAL A 216 -28.98 -14.08 8.70
CA VAL A 216 -28.19 -15.07 9.47
C VAL A 216 -26.80 -15.30 8.86
N GLN A 217 -26.67 -15.21 7.53
CA GLN A 217 -25.38 -15.33 6.86
C GLN A 217 -24.50 -14.09 7.08
N GLN A 218 -25.08 -12.89 7.10
CA GLN A 218 -24.36 -11.66 7.47
C GLN A 218 -23.85 -11.72 8.91
N ASP A 219 -24.71 -12.14 9.86
CA ASP A 219 -24.30 -12.30 11.26
C ASP A 219 -23.14 -13.31 11.41
N TYR A 220 -23.14 -14.38 10.60
CA TYR A 220 -22.05 -15.36 10.60
C TYR A 220 -20.74 -14.79 10.06
N ASP A 221 -20.79 -13.98 9.01
CA ASP A 221 -19.62 -13.32 8.45
C ASP A 221 -19.06 -12.25 9.41
N GLU A 222 -19.92 -11.50 10.10
CA GLU A 222 -19.53 -10.54 11.15
C GLU A 222 -18.84 -11.24 12.34
N ILE A 223 -19.43 -12.32 12.86
CA ILE A 223 -18.82 -13.12 13.94
C ILE A 223 -17.47 -13.69 13.51
N LYS A 224 -17.33 -14.09 12.24
CA LYS A 224 -16.06 -14.60 11.70
C LYS A 224 -15.00 -13.50 11.65
N THR A 225 -15.36 -12.28 11.24
CA THR A 225 -14.42 -11.15 11.24
C THR A 225 -13.99 -10.76 12.65
N GLU A 226 -14.91 -10.71 13.61
CA GLU A 226 -14.58 -10.43 15.02
C GLU A 226 -13.65 -11.52 15.62
N LEU A 227 -13.85 -12.78 15.24
CA LEU A 227 -12.99 -13.88 15.69
C LEU A 227 -11.57 -13.81 15.09
N ASP A 228 -11.45 -13.40 13.82
CA ASP A 228 -10.15 -13.20 13.17
C ASP A 228 -9.41 -11.98 13.77
N GLU A 229 -10.12 -10.91 14.11
CA GLU A 229 -9.58 -9.75 14.81
C GLU A 229 -9.06 -10.11 16.22
N LEU A 230 -9.84 -10.87 17.00
CA LEU A 230 -9.41 -11.36 18.32
C LEU A 230 -8.18 -12.26 18.22
N ARG A 231 -8.11 -13.13 17.21
CA ARG A 231 -6.92 -13.98 16.96
C ARG A 231 -5.70 -13.14 16.60
N GLN A 232 -5.87 -12.09 15.81
CA GLN A 232 -4.79 -11.18 15.45
C GLN A 232 -4.28 -10.42 16.68
N GLN A 233 -5.19 -9.93 17.54
CA GLN A 233 -4.84 -9.25 18.78
C GLN A 233 -4.08 -10.17 19.75
N ASP A 234 -4.53 -11.42 19.95
CA ASP A 234 -3.82 -12.41 20.78
C ASP A 234 -2.41 -12.70 20.22
N THR A 235 -2.25 -12.78 18.90
CA THR A 235 -0.93 -12.99 18.29
C THR A 235 -0.01 -11.78 18.45
N GLU A 236 -0.52 -10.56 18.37
CA GLU A 236 0.26 -9.34 18.61
C GLU A 236 0.68 -9.22 20.08
N GLU A 237 -0.18 -9.58 21.02
CA GLU A 237 0.13 -9.57 22.45
C GLU A 237 1.23 -10.59 22.79
N ILE A 238 1.17 -11.80 22.21
CA ILE A 238 2.20 -12.83 22.37
C ILE A 238 3.53 -12.42 21.73
N LEU A 239 3.50 -11.76 20.56
CA LEU A 239 4.71 -11.26 19.89
C LEU A 239 5.36 -10.11 20.66
N SER A 240 4.55 -9.20 21.23
CA SER A 240 5.03 -8.09 22.05
C SER A 240 5.69 -8.59 23.35
N SER A 241 5.05 -9.55 24.03
CA SER A 241 5.55 -10.17 25.26
C SER A 241 6.88 -10.92 25.02
N ASN A 242 6.96 -11.71 23.95
CA ASN A 242 8.19 -12.40 23.56
C ASN A 242 9.33 -11.42 23.20
N SER A 243 9.02 -10.25 22.62
CA SER A 243 10.03 -9.24 22.33
C SER A 243 10.60 -8.61 23.62
N SER A 244 9.73 -8.33 24.59
CA SER A 244 10.10 -7.76 25.89
C SER A 244 10.93 -8.73 26.73
N ASP A 245 10.58 -10.01 26.73
CA ASP A 245 11.34 -11.06 27.43
C ASP A 245 12.72 -11.26 26.83
N ARG A 246 12.85 -11.24 25.49
CA ARG A 246 14.16 -11.34 24.82
C ARG A 246 15.05 -10.15 25.12
N VAL A 247 14.51 -8.93 25.17
CA VAL A 247 15.26 -7.73 25.55
C VAL A 247 15.70 -7.82 27.02
N ASN A 248 14.84 -8.28 27.93
CA ASN A 248 15.19 -8.46 29.34
C ASN A 248 16.28 -9.51 29.56
N VAL A 249 16.25 -10.62 28.81
CA VAL A 249 17.30 -11.65 28.88
C VAL A 249 18.64 -11.12 28.39
N GLU A 250 18.66 -10.37 27.28
CA GLU A 250 19.89 -9.78 26.75
C GLU A 250 20.45 -8.69 27.68
N LEU A 251 19.58 -7.89 28.32
CA LEU A 251 19.99 -6.90 29.31
C LEU A 251 20.65 -7.56 30.53
N ARG A 252 20.09 -8.67 31.02
CA ARG A 252 20.69 -9.46 32.11
C ARG A 252 22.06 -10.02 31.74
N ARG A 253 22.19 -10.55 30.52
CA ARG A 253 23.46 -11.08 29.99
C ARG A 253 24.54 -9.99 29.91
N GLN A 254 24.18 -8.79 29.44
CA GLN A 254 25.10 -7.66 29.37
C GLN A 254 25.52 -7.17 30.76
N ASN A 255 24.58 -7.08 31.70
CA ASN A 255 24.90 -6.72 33.08
C ASN A 255 25.85 -7.72 33.75
N GLN A 256 25.65 -9.03 33.52
CA GLN A 256 26.57 -10.05 34.03
C GLN A 256 27.97 -9.93 33.41
N GLY A 257 28.06 -9.72 32.09
CA GLY A 257 29.35 -9.51 31.41
C GLY A 257 30.08 -8.26 31.89
N LEU A 258 29.37 -7.16 32.17
CA LEU A 258 29.94 -5.96 32.76
C LEU A 258 30.46 -6.21 34.17
N GLN A 259 29.75 -7.00 34.97
CA GLN A 259 30.17 -7.35 36.33
C GLN A 259 31.43 -8.23 36.33
N GLU A 260 31.53 -9.19 35.39
CA GLU A 260 32.74 -9.99 35.19
C GLU A 260 33.93 -9.13 34.76
N GLN A 261 33.74 -8.20 33.82
CA GLN A 261 34.79 -7.26 33.41
C GLN A 261 35.25 -6.34 34.55
N GLN A 262 34.34 -5.89 35.41
CA GLN A 262 34.70 -5.14 36.61
C GLN A 262 35.56 -5.98 37.55
N LEU A 263 35.22 -7.25 37.75
CA LEU A 263 36.00 -8.16 38.59
C LEU A 263 37.41 -8.37 38.02
N THR A 264 37.53 -8.61 36.70
CA THR A 264 38.85 -8.78 36.05
C THR A 264 39.70 -7.52 36.07
N ASN A 265 39.07 -6.35 35.96
CA ASN A 265 39.80 -5.08 36.08
C ASN A 265 40.29 -4.87 37.52
N LEU A 266 39.49 -5.22 38.52
CA LEU A 266 39.90 -5.14 39.93
C LEU A 266 41.06 -6.09 40.24
N THR A 267 41.05 -7.32 39.73
CA THR A 267 42.20 -8.23 39.90
C THR A 267 43.44 -7.69 39.20
N ARG A 268 43.30 -7.13 38.00
CA ARG A 268 44.43 -6.55 37.27
C ARG A 268 45.04 -5.33 37.99
N ILE A 269 44.19 -4.48 38.59
CA ILE A 269 44.65 -3.36 39.41
C ILE A 269 45.43 -3.85 40.63
N LYS A 270 44.98 -4.93 41.29
CA LYS A 270 45.72 -5.52 42.41
C LYS A 270 47.09 -6.04 41.98
N GLU A 271 47.16 -6.81 40.89
CA GLU A 271 48.43 -7.32 40.34
C GLU A 271 49.41 -6.19 39.97
N LEU A 272 48.91 -5.12 39.34
CA LEU A 272 49.74 -3.97 38.99
C LEU A 272 50.26 -3.23 40.24
N ASN A 273 49.44 -3.12 41.28
CA ASN A 273 49.86 -2.51 42.55
C ASN A 273 50.91 -3.37 43.27
N GLU A 274 50.77 -4.70 43.24
CA GLU A 274 51.79 -5.62 43.78
C GLU A 274 53.12 -5.47 43.01
N SER A 275 53.07 -5.49 41.68
CA SER A 275 54.27 -5.28 40.85
C SER A 275 54.91 -3.91 41.05
N LEU A 276 54.11 -2.86 41.22
CA LEU A 276 54.62 -1.52 41.54
C LEU A 276 55.31 -1.50 42.90
N SER A 277 54.75 -2.16 43.91
CA SER A 277 55.37 -2.29 45.24
C SER A 277 56.69 -3.07 45.17
N GLU A 278 56.76 -4.13 44.38
CA GLU A 278 57.99 -4.88 44.14
C GLU A 278 59.06 -4.00 43.48
N GLN A 279 58.69 -3.26 42.43
CA GLN A 279 59.60 -2.33 41.75
C GLN A 279 60.09 -1.23 42.69
N GLN A 280 59.21 -0.64 43.51
CA GLN A 280 59.60 0.34 44.52
C GLN A 280 60.58 -0.25 45.55
N SER A 281 60.38 -1.50 45.97
CA SER A 281 61.31 -2.18 46.89
C SER A 281 62.67 -2.45 46.25
N LEU A 282 62.71 -2.70 44.93
CA LEU A 282 63.94 -2.94 44.20
C LEU A 282 64.69 -1.62 43.99
N VAL A 283 63.99 -0.56 43.58
CA VAL A 283 64.56 0.78 43.46
C VAL A 283 65.15 1.21 44.79
N ARG A 284 64.43 1.05 45.90
CA ARG A 284 64.94 1.36 47.23
C ARG A 284 66.21 0.58 47.60
N ARG A 285 66.26 -0.71 47.27
CA ARG A 285 67.48 -1.52 47.47
C ARG A 285 68.65 -1.02 46.62
N LEU A 286 68.41 -0.72 45.35
CA LEU A 286 69.43 -0.15 44.46
C LEU A 286 69.91 1.22 44.96
N GLU A 287 69.01 2.06 45.49
CA GLU A 287 69.36 3.33 46.11
C GLU A 287 70.22 3.13 47.38
N GLU A 288 69.88 2.16 48.22
CA GLU A 288 70.67 1.79 49.42
C GLU A 288 72.05 1.23 49.04
N ASP A 289 72.15 0.37 48.02
CA ASP A 289 73.41 -0.17 47.50
C ASP A 289 74.30 0.91 46.89
N LEU A 290 73.72 1.84 46.10
CA LEU A 290 74.44 2.99 45.54
C LEU A 290 74.92 3.94 46.65
N ALA A 291 74.12 4.15 47.70
CA ALA A 291 74.53 4.95 48.84
C ALA A 291 75.72 4.32 49.59
N GLN A 292 75.74 2.99 49.73
CA GLN A 292 76.86 2.27 50.33
C GLN A 292 78.15 2.35 49.48
N LEU A 293 78.04 2.24 48.15
CA LEU A 293 79.19 2.39 47.25
C LEU A 293 79.78 3.80 47.28
N ASN A 294 78.94 4.83 47.26
CA ASN A 294 79.40 6.23 47.39
C ASN A 294 80.04 6.51 48.77
N ALA A 295 79.57 5.85 49.83
CA ALA A 295 80.18 5.93 51.16
C ALA A 295 81.53 5.18 51.23
N ALA A 296 81.72 4.11 50.45
CA ALA A 296 83.00 3.42 50.35
C ALA A 296 84.05 4.20 49.54
N ASP A 297 83.64 4.87 48.44
CA ASP A 297 84.52 5.69 47.60
C ASP A 297 84.99 6.99 48.27
N THR A 298 84.29 7.47 49.31
CA THR A 298 84.70 8.65 50.07
C THR A 298 85.80 8.37 51.11
N PHE A 299 86.21 7.11 51.33
CA PHE A 299 87.32 6.75 52.22
C PHE A 299 88.68 6.63 51.49
N THR A 300 88.70 6.54 50.16
CA THR A 300 89.93 6.34 49.38
C THR A 300 89.96 7.22 48.13
N THR A 301 90.34 8.49 48.28
CA THR A 301 91.28 9.25 47.42
C THR A 301 91.15 10.76 47.66
N VAL A 302 91.71 11.20 48.78
CA VAL A 302 92.42 12.48 48.82
C VAL A 302 93.67 12.30 47.96
N SER A 303 93.78 13.06 46.85
CA SER A 303 95.02 13.72 46.36
C SER A 303 94.92 14.10 44.88
N GLY A 304 94.82 15.41 44.63
CA GLY A 304 95.42 16.07 43.46
C GLY A 304 94.67 15.94 42.14
N TRP A 305 94.19 17.06 41.64
CA TRP A 305 94.42 17.61 40.29
C TRP A 305 93.29 18.59 39.99
N THR A 306 93.55 19.84 40.36
CA THR A 306 92.80 21.03 39.98
C THR A 306 92.81 21.23 38.46
N GLN A 307 91.66 21.52 37.87
CA GLN A 307 91.59 22.48 36.75
C GLN A 307 90.21 23.16 36.63
N LEU A 308 90.24 24.46 36.96
CA LEU A 308 89.50 25.58 36.39
C LEU A 308 87.98 25.44 36.11
N THR A 309 87.19 25.99 37.04
CA THR A 309 85.86 26.54 36.77
C THR A 309 85.98 27.94 36.16
N LYS A 310 85.55 28.13 34.92
CA LYS A 310 85.21 29.45 34.35
C LYS A 310 83.75 29.44 33.94
N GLN A 311 82.94 30.15 34.71
CA GLN A 311 81.66 30.72 34.28
C GLN A 311 81.93 31.71 33.15
N PHE A 312 81.20 31.63 32.04
CA PHE A 312 80.74 32.79 31.26
C PHE A 312 79.64 32.39 30.27
N ASP A 313 78.77 33.35 30.05
CA ASP A 313 77.40 33.28 29.55
C ASP A 313 77.18 32.82 28.11
N ARG A 314 75.97 32.25 27.92
CA ARG A 314 75.26 32.06 26.64
C ARG A 314 75.03 33.39 25.92
N PRO A 315 75.00 33.34 24.58
CA PRO A 315 73.90 33.90 23.81
C PRO A 315 73.16 32.84 22.98
N ALA A 316 71.86 33.04 22.84
CA ALA A 316 70.88 32.12 22.25
C ALA A 316 70.67 32.36 20.74
N LEU A 317 70.33 31.29 19.99
CA LEU A 317 69.28 31.19 18.95
C LEU A 317 69.30 29.79 18.27
N PRO A 318 68.22 29.32 17.62
CA PRO A 318 67.32 28.32 18.21
C PRO A 318 67.24 27.01 17.41
N ASP A 319 67.09 25.87 18.09
CA ASP A 319 66.36 24.75 17.50
C ASP A 319 65.76 23.78 18.53
N LEU A 320 64.51 23.43 18.23
CA LEU A 320 63.75 22.23 18.57
C LEU A 320 63.44 21.85 20.04
N SER A 321 62.12 21.77 20.28
CA SER A 321 61.37 21.00 21.29
C SER A 321 60.77 21.76 22.49
N ARG A 322 59.96 22.75 22.14
CA ARG A 322 58.56 22.95 22.57
C ARG A 322 58.15 22.35 23.93
N ASP A 323 58.15 23.22 24.91
CA ASP A 323 57.24 23.22 26.06
C ASP A 323 55.79 22.94 25.65
N SER A 324 55.11 22.08 26.42
CA SER A 324 53.68 22.21 26.67
C SER A 324 53.35 21.49 27.97
N SER A 325 53.61 22.18 29.08
CA SER A 325 52.93 21.93 30.34
C SER A 325 51.43 22.20 30.16
N TYR A 326 50.64 21.13 30.08
CA TYR A 326 49.23 21.17 30.42
C TYR A 326 48.93 20.06 31.43
N VAL A 327 48.68 20.52 32.64
CA VAL A 327 48.17 19.77 33.78
C VAL A 327 46.78 19.21 33.43
N GLY A 328 46.54 17.94 33.74
CA GLY A 328 45.19 17.43 34.01
C GLY A 328 44.70 16.28 33.15
N LEU A 329 44.39 15.17 33.83
CA LEU A 329 43.47 14.08 33.44
C LEU A 329 44.03 13.01 32.50
N ALA A 330 44.71 12.02 33.09
CA ALA A 330 44.80 10.69 32.48
C ALA A 330 43.44 9.97 32.67
N SER A 331 42.58 10.15 31.65
CA SER A 331 41.37 9.36 31.41
C SER A 331 41.68 7.87 31.25
N PRO A 332 40.71 6.98 31.54
CA PRO A 332 40.90 5.53 31.45
C PRO A 332 41.17 5.14 29.99
N VAL A 333 42.12 4.24 29.78
CA VAL A 333 42.44 3.68 28.45
C VAL A 333 41.16 3.11 27.85
N SER A 334 40.63 3.84 26.88
CA SER A 334 39.46 3.49 26.09
C SER A 334 39.79 2.24 25.27
N PRO A 335 38.81 1.33 25.01
CA PRO A 335 39.07 0.15 24.19
C PRO A 335 39.62 0.61 22.84
N HIS A 336 40.73 0.01 22.40
CA HIS A 336 41.38 0.40 21.16
C HIS A 336 40.35 0.41 20.02
N PRO A 337 40.18 1.49 19.24
CA PRO A 337 39.08 1.64 18.28
C PRO A 337 38.91 0.46 17.32
N ALA A 338 39.98 -0.28 17.05
CA ALA A 338 39.97 -1.52 16.29
C ALA A 338 39.08 -2.63 16.91
N SER A 339 39.01 -2.80 18.24
CA SER A 339 38.16 -3.81 18.89
C SER A 339 36.69 -3.45 18.79
N ILE A 340 36.34 -2.18 19.01
CA ILE A 340 34.97 -1.66 18.86
C ILE A 340 34.51 -1.79 17.41
N ILE A 341 35.36 -1.45 16.44
CA ILE A 341 35.06 -1.60 15.01
C ILE A 341 34.91 -3.08 14.63
N THR A 342 35.71 -3.98 15.24
CA THR A 342 35.59 -5.43 15.02
C THR A 342 34.25 -5.96 15.54
N GLU A 343 33.85 -5.60 16.76
CA GLU A 343 32.53 -5.99 17.29
C GLU A 343 31.36 -5.35 16.54
N GLN A 344 31.49 -4.11 16.08
CA GLN A 344 30.46 -3.48 15.25
C GLN A 344 30.34 -4.20 13.91
N ARG A 345 31.46 -4.50 13.24
CA ARG A 345 31.49 -5.29 12.00
C ARG A 345 30.83 -6.65 12.21
N ASP A 346 31.13 -7.33 13.31
CA ASP A 346 30.60 -8.67 13.57
C ASP A 346 29.09 -8.62 13.87
N ARG A 347 28.60 -7.58 14.58
CA ARG A 347 27.15 -7.31 14.75
C ARG A 347 26.45 -7.02 13.42
N TYR A 348 27.07 -6.23 12.54
CA TYR A 348 26.51 -5.97 11.21
C TYR A 348 26.49 -7.23 10.34
N LYS A 349 27.52 -8.07 10.44
CA LYS A 349 27.57 -9.36 9.73
C LYS A 349 26.48 -10.31 10.22
N GLN A 350 26.23 -10.36 11.52
CA GLN A 350 25.15 -11.17 12.08
C GLN A 350 23.77 -10.67 11.63
N ARG A 351 23.52 -9.35 11.68
CA ARG A 351 22.26 -8.78 11.15
C ARG A 351 22.09 -9.03 9.66
N ALA A 352 23.16 -8.94 8.87
CA ALA A 352 23.11 -9.25 7.44
C ALA A 352 22.71 -10.70 7.20
N GLN A 353 23.28 -11.66 7.95
CA GLN A 353 22.90 -13.07 7.88
C GLN A 353 21.44 -13.30 8.30
N GLU A 354 20.95 -12.62 9.34
CA GLU A 354 19.54 -12.70 9.74
C GLU A 354 18.60 -12.16 8.66
N TYR A 355 18.97 -11.06 8.01
CA TYR A 355 18.20 -10.51 6.88
C TYR A 355 18.23 -11.42 5.66
N GLU A 356 19.38 -12.04 5.34
CA GLU A 356 19.48 -13.05 4.27
C GLU A 356 18.59 -14.25 4.57
N GLN A 357 18.57 -14.75 5.80
CA GLN A 357 17.68 -15.85 6.22
C GLN A 357 16.19 -15.46 6.12
N LYS A 358 15.83 -14.25 6.55
CA LYS A 358 14.45 -13.75 6.40
C LYS A 358 14.05 -13.60 4.94
N CYS A 359 14.97 -13.12 4.10
CA CYS A 359 14.76 -13.00 2.65
C CYS A 359 14.52 -14.39 2.02
N HIS A 360 15.38 -15.37 2.33
CA HIS A 360 15.20 -16.74 1.86
C HIS A 360 13.89 -17.37 2.34
N LYS A 361 13.51 -17.15 3.60
CA LYS A 361 12.25 -17.66 4.14
C LYS A 361 11.04 -17.05 3.43
N SER A 362 11.03 -15.73 3.27
CA SER A 362 9.97 -15.02 2.53
C SER A 362 9.91 -15.46 1.07
N GLN A 363 11.06 -15.67 0.42
CA GLN A 363 11.12 -16.15 -0.96
C GLN A 363 10.57 -17.59 -1.08
N ALA A 364 10.84 -18.46 -0.11
CA ALA A 364 10.28 -19.81 -0.07
C ALA A 364 8.76 -19.79 0.12
N GLU A 365 8.24 -18.94 1.00
CA GLU A 365 6.79 -18.74 1.19
C GLU A 365 6.12 -18.18 -0.07
N LEU A 366 6.80 -17.29 -0.79
CA LEU A 366 6.29 -16.76 -2.06
C LEU A 366 6.27 -17.85 -3.14
N GLU A 367 7.26 -18.76 -3.15
CA GLU A 367 7.28 -19.89 -4.06
C GLU A 367 6.18 -20.91 -3.76
N THR A 368 5.88 -21.19 -2.49
CA THR A 368 4.75 -22.06 -2.13
C THR A 368 3.42 -21.43 -2.53
N LYS A 369 3.22 -20.14 -2.28
CA LYS A 369 2.01 -19.42 -2.71
C LYS A 369 1.86 -19.36 -4.22
N LYS A 370 2.95 -19.22 -4.97
CA LYS A 370 2.92 -19.35 -6.45
C LYS A 370 2.48 -20.74 -6.89
N LYS A 371 2.99 -21.80 -6.27
CA LYS A 371 2.57 -23.19 -6.57
C LYS A 371 1.10 -23.43 -6.25
N GLU A 372 0.60 -22.88 -5.14
CA GLU A 372 -0.84 -22.91 -4.79
C GLU A 372 -1.68 -22.19 -5.84
N LEU A 373 -1.26 -21.00 -6.28
CA LEU A 373 -1.94 -20.22 -7.31
C LEU A 373 -1.95 -20.95 -8.67
N GLU A 374 -0.85 -21.59 -9.04
CA GLU A 374 -0.74 -22.40 -10.26
C GLU A 374 -1.59 -23.68 -10.16
N ALA A 375 -1.73 -24.27 -8.97
CA ALA A 375 -2.62 -25.40 -8.74
C ALA A 375 -4.10 -24.99 -8.88
N ALA A 376 -4.50 -23.88 -8.23
CA ALA A 376 -5.85 -23.34 -8.35
C ALA A 376 -6.18 -22.92 -9.78
N SER A 377 -5.21 -22.32 -10.50
CA SER A 377 -5.38 -21.96 -11.92
C SER A 377 -5.60 -23.21 -12.77
N ARG A 378 -4.82 -24.28 -12.55
CA ARG A 378 -5.02 -25.57 -13.23
C ARG A 378 -6.40 -26.16 -12.93
N GLU A 379 -6.87 -26.07 -11.69
CA GLU A 379 -8.21 -26.52 -11.31
C GLU A 379 -9.31 -25.70 -12.01
N ILE A 380 -9.14 -24.39 -12.13
CA ILE A 380 -10.07 -23.55 -12.91
C ILE A 380 -10.07 -23.98 -14.38
N TYR A 381 -8.91 -24.28 -14.97
CA TYR A 381 -8.84 -24.77 -16.34
C TYR A 381 -9.50 -26.14 -16.52
N THR A 382 -9.32 -27.07 -15.59
CA THR A 382 -9.98 -28.39 -15.67
C THR A 382 -11.49 -28.26 -15.49
N LEU A 383 -11.95 -27.39 -14.59
CA LEU A 383 -13.37 -27.09 -14.41
C LEU A 383 -13.97 -26.43 -15.66
N TYR A 384 -13.25 -25.48 -16.26
CA TYR A 384 -13.67 -24.83 -17.50
C TYR A 384 -13.74 -25.82 -18.65
N ASP A 385 -12.73 -26.69 -18.81
CA ASP A 385 -12.72 -27.69 -19.88
C ASP A 385 -13.79 -28.76 -19.66
N ARG A 386 -14.07 -29.13 -18.41
CA ARG A 386 -15.19 -30.01 -18.05
C ARG A 386 -16.54 -29.36 -18.33
N MET A 387 -16.72 -28.08 -17.98
CA MET A 387 -17.92 -27.31 -18.31
C MET A 387 -18.11 -27.18 -19.82
N ARG A 388 -17.02 -26.97 -20.56
CA ARG A 388 -17.01 -26.94 -22.03
C ARG A 388 -17.34 -28.30 -22.63
N GLN A 389 -16.81 -29.39 -22.08
CA GLN A 389 -17.18 -30.75 -22.47
C GLN A 389 -18.66 -31.03 -22.19
N PHE A 390 -19.20 -30.59 -21.04
CA PHE A 390 -20.64 -30.68 -20.77
C PHE A 390 -21.49 -29.85 -21.73
N GLN A 391 -21.04 -28.64 -22.09
CA GLN A 391 -21.70 -27.84 -23.13
C GLN A 391 -21.65 -28.54 -24.49
N HIS A 392 -20.51 -29.15 -24.83
CA HIS A 392 -20.35 -29.86 -26.09
C HIS A 392 -21.14 -31.18 -26.11
N MET A 393 -21.24 -31.90 -24.99
CA MET A 393 -22.11 -33.07 -24.85
C MET A 393 -23.57 -32.65 -24.93
N ALA A 394 -23.99 -31.55 -24.30
CA ALA A 394 -25.34 -31.00 -24.47
C ALA A 394 -25.65 -30.62 -25.94
N THR A 395 -24.66 -30.17 -26.71
CA THR A 395 -24.83 -29.91 -28.15
C THR A 395 -24.78 -31.17 -29.03
N VAL A 396 -24.13 -32.25 -28.57
CA VAL A 396 -24.05 -33.53 -29.29
C VAL A 396 -25.26 -34.43 -28.96
N ASP A 397 -25.80 -34.32 -27.75
CA ASP A 397 -27.05 -34.97 -27.35
C ASP A 397 -28.27 -34.36 -28.07
N ASP A 398 -28.18 -33.11 -28.55
CA ASP A 398 -29.20 -32.53 -29.45
C ASP A 398 -29.24 -33.22 -30.84
N VAL A 399 -28.23 -34.03 -31.18
CA VAL A 399 -28.20 -34.83 -32.43
C VAL A 399 -28.56 -36.31 -32.18
N ASN A 400 -28.57 -36.79 -30.91
CA ASN A 400 -28.78 -38.21 -30.61
C ASN A 400 -29.87 -38.52 -29.55
N ALA A 401 -30.53 -37.52 -28.95
CA ALA A 401 -31.52 -37.73 -27.88
C ALA A 401 -32.99 -37.76 -28.35
N ASN A 402 -33.29 -38.37 -29.51
CA ASN A 402 -34.69 -38.75 -29.81
C ASN A 402 -35.13 -40.03 -29.07
N PHE A 403 -34.36 -40.49 -28.08
CA PHE A 403 -34.69 -41.67 -27.29
C PHE A 403 -34.08 -41.63 -25.88
N GLY A 404 -34.59 -40.76 -25.02
CA GLY A 404 -34.52 -41.01 -23.57
C GLY A 404 -34.17 -39.81 -22.69
N SER A 405 -34.99 -39.68 -21.65
CA SER A 405 -34.72 -38.98 -20.38
C SER A 405 -35.07 -37.49 -20.31
N GLN A 406 -36.32 -37.28 -19.90
CA GLN A 406 -36.73 -36.22 -18.99
C GLN A 406 -35.64 -35.96 -17.92
N LEU A 407 -35.08 -34.74 -17.89
CA LEU A 407 -34.45 -34.04 -16.75
C LEU A 407 -33.30 -33.13 -17.23
N TYR A 408 -33.61 -32.06 -17.97
CA TYR A 408 -32.84 -30.81 -17.88
C TYR A 408 -33.65 -29.67 -18.49
N THR A 409 -34.00 -28.67 -17.68
CA THR A 409 -34.79 -27.51 -18.11
C THR A 409 -33.90 -26.44 -18.78
N PRO A 410 -34.28 -25.88 -19.94
CA PRO A 410 -33.47 -24.93 -20.74
C PRO A 410 -33.43 -23.49 -20.16
N THR A 411 -34.01 -23.25 -18.99
CA THR A 411 -34.21 -21.91 -18.41
C THR A 411 -32.93 -21.26 -17.88
N SER A 412 -31.93 -22.03 -17.43
CA SER A 412 -30.72 -21.49 -16.80
C SER A 412 -29.73 -20.85 -17.79
N GLN A 413 -29.70 -21.31 -19.04
CA GLN A 413 -28.78 -20.76 -20.05
C GLN A 413 -29.22 -19.39 -20.57
N VAL A 414 -30.52 -19.13 -20.62
CA VAL A 414 -31.07 -17.82 -21.01
C VAL A 414 -30.80 -16.80 -19.91
N LEU A 415 -31.07 -17.19 -18.65
CA LEU A 415 -30.81 -16.38 -17.46
C LEU A 415 -29.32 -16.03 -17.28
N LEU A 416 -28.41 -16.97 -17.53
CA LEU A 416 -26.97 -16.70 -17.45
C LEU A 416 -26.49 -15.73 -18.53
N LYS A 417 -27.06 -15.80 -19.74
CA LYS A 417 -26.75 -14.84 -20.82
C LYS A 417 -27.31 -13.45 -20.51
N GLU A 418 -28.51 -13.36 -19.95
CA GLU A 418 -29.09 -12.08 -19.50
C GLU A 418 -28.26 -11.46 -18.37
N LEU A 419 -27.86 -12.25 -17.37
CA LEU A 419 -27.00 -11.79 -16.27
C LEU A 419 -25.61 -11.33 -16.73
N ASP A 420 -25.02 -11.98 -17.74
CA ASP A 420 -23.73 -11.56 -18.31
C ASP A 420 -23.85 -10.27 -19.14
N ILE A 421 -24.99 -10.05 -19.79
CA ILE A 421 -25.28 -8.80 -20.50
C ILE A 421 -25.49 -7.67 -19.49
N GLU A 422 -26.28 -7.91 -18.43
CA GLU A 422 -26.53 -6.95 -17.35
C GLU A 422 -25.24 -6.55 -16.61
N ARG A 423 -24.33 -7.49 -16.34
CA ARG A 423 -23.02 -7.16 -15.73
C ARG A 423 -22.13 -6.31 -16.64
N ARG A 424 -22.22 -6.49 -17.96
CA ARG A 424 -21.41 -5.73 -18.94
C ARG A 424 -21.99 -4.36 -19.24
N THR A 425 -23.29 -4.15 -19.01
CA THR A 425 -23.99 -2.89 -19.24
C THR A 425 -24.28 -2.12 -17.95
N ALA A 426 -24.01 -2.70 -16.78
CA ALA A 426 -24.10 -2.03 -15.49
C ALA A 426 -23.21 -0.78 -15.45
N GLY A 427 -23.86 0.39 -15.35
CA GLY A 427 -23.19 1.71 -15.31
C GLY A 427 -23.16 2.47 -16.64
N LEU A 428 -23.66 1.90 -17.75
CA LEU A 428 -23.76 2.58 -19.05
C LEU A 428 -25.18 3.09 -19.29
N THR A 429 -25.31 4.28 -19.87
CA THR A 429 -26.61 4.82 -20.32
C THR A 429 -27.20 3.94 -21.43
N LYS A 430 -28.53 3.95 -21.62
CA LYS A 430 -29.21 3.13 -22.65
C LYS A 430 -28.66 3.35 -24.07
N ALA A 431 -28.14 4.54 -24.36
CA ALA A 431 -27.46 4.86 -25.61
C ALA A 431 -26.07 4.20 -25.69
N GLU A 432 -25.28 4.29 -24.63
CA GLU A 432 -23.95 3.67 -24.54
C GLU A 432 -24.02 2.14 -24.57
N ALA A 433 -25.01 1.54 -23.90
CA ALA A 433 -25.23 0.09 -23.95
C ALA A 433 -25.57 -0.38 -25.37
N LYS A 434 -26.39 0.37 -26.10
CA LYS A 434 -26.74 0.08 -27.50
C LYS A 434 -25.56 0.31 -28.45
N ILE A 435 -24.73 1.31 -28.18
CA ILE A 435 -23.46 1.54 -28.90
C ILE A 435 -22.48 0.39 -28.63
N LEU A 436 -22.36 -0.08 -27.38
CA LEU A 436 -21.49 -1.19 -27.01
C LEU A 436 -21.95 -2.51 -27.64
N GLU A 437 -23.26 -2.74 -27.71
CA GLU A 437 -23.86 -3.90 -28.39
C GLU A 437 -23.60 -3.85 -29.90
N MET A 438 -23.82 -2.69 -30.52
CA MET A 438 -23.47 -2.45 -31.92
C MET A 438 -21.97 -2.62 -32.17
N HIS A 439 -21.13 -2.13 -31.26
CA HIS A 439 -19.67 -2.23 -31.35
C HIS A 439 -19.19 -3.68 -31.13
N ALA A 440 -19.82 -4.45 -30.23
CA ALA A 440 -19.53 -5.86 -30.04
C ALA A 440 -19.90 -6.68 -31.29
N ARG A 441 -21.06 -6.40 -31.91
CA ARG A 441 -21.45 -7.00 -33.19
C ARG A 441 -20.54 -6.57 -34.34
N ALA A 442 -20.03 -5.33 -34.30
CA ALA A 442 -19.08 -4.77 -35.25
C ALA A 442 -17.67 -5.40 -35.17
N VAL A 443 -17.18 -5.68 -33.96
CA VAL A 443 -15.85 -6.28 -33.74
C VAL A 443 -15.82 -7.76 -34.14
N VAL A 444 -16.95 -8.46 -34.03
CA VAL A 444 -17.07 -9.87 -34.43
C VAL A 444 -17.14 -10.05 -35.95
N ASN A 445 -17.62 -9.05 -36.70
CA ASN A 445 -17.85 -9.20 -38.15
C ASN A 445 -16.82 -8.42 -39.00
N ASP A 446 -15.98 -9.16 -39.74
CA ASP A 446 -14.81 -8.61 -40.45
C ASP A 446 -15.18 -7.62 -41.57
N THR A 447 -16.38 -7.75 -42.14
CA THR A 447 -16.93 -6.85 -43.17
C THR A 447 -17.30 -5.48 -42.62
N PHE A 448 -17.89 -5.45 -41.42
CA PHE A 448 -18.30 -4.20 -40.77
C PHE A 448 -17.07 -3.39 -40.30
N ARG A 449 -16.03 -4.06 -39.82
CA ARG A 449 -14.77 -3.43 -39.41
C ARG A 449 -14.09 -2.67 -40.56
N ARG A 450 -14.12 -3.23 -41.78
CA ARG A 450 -13.60 -2.56 -42.99
C ARG A 450 -14.47 -1.38 -43.41
N ALA A 451 -15.80 -1.50 -43.30
CA ALA A 451 -16.73 -0.42 -43.62
C ALA A 451 -16.61 0.77 -42.63
N PHE A 452 -16.44 0.49 -41.33
CA PHE A 452 -16.25 1.52 -40.31
C PHE A 452 -14.89 2.24 -40.47
N ALA A 453 -13.82 1.52 -40.78
CA ALA A 453 -12.53 2.13 -41.07
C ALA A 453 -12.59 3.06 -42.30
N ALA A 454 -13.31 2.66 -43.35
CA ALA A 454 -13.54 3.49 -44.54
C ALA A 454 -14.40 4.73 -44.23
N TYR A 455 -15.38 4.62 -43.33
CA TYR A 455 -16.18 5.75 -42.87
C TYR A 455 -15.33 6.76 -42.08
N MET A 456 -14.51 6.29 -41.13
CA MET A 456 -13.66 7.17 -40.32
C MET A 456 -12.59 7.89 -41.15
N THR A 457 -11.99 7.22 -42.15
CA THR A 457 -11.08 7.88 -43.09
C THR A 457 -11.79 8.88 -43.99
N GLY A 458 -13.01 8.57 -44.44
CA GLY A 458 -13.85 9.49 -45.20
C GLY A 458 -14.20 10.76 -44.41
N VAL A 459 -14.60 10.62 -43.15
CA VAL A 459 -14.89 11.76 -42.27
C VAL A 459 -13.63 12.58 -42.01
N HIS A 460 -12.48 11.94 -41.74
CA HIS A 460 -11.21 12.67 -41.57
C HIS A 460 -10.81 13.46 -42.81
N LEU A 461 -10.97 12.89 -44.01
CA LEU A 461 -10.68 13.59 -45.27
C LEU A 461 -11.63 14.76 -45.50
N ALA A 462 -12.92 14.62 -45.19
CA ALA A 462 -13.88 15.70 -45.29
C ALA A 462 -13.58 16.85 -44.31
N LEU A 463 -13.15 16.51 -43.08
CA LEU A 463 -12.80 17.48 -42.04
C LEU A 463 -11.50 18.22 -42.39
N VAL A 464 -10.51 17.52 -42.93
CA VAL A 464 -9.28 18.13 -43.45
C VAL A 464 -9.58 19.02 -44.66
N ALA A 465 -10.45 18.61 -45.57
CA ALA A 465 -10.88 19.43 -46.71
C ALA A 465 -11.63 20.69 -46.26
N ALA A 466 -12.46 20.60 -45.22
CA ALA A 466 -13.19 21.75 -44.65
C ALA A 466 -12.30 22.72 -43.85
N ILE A 467 -11.11 22.30 -43.43
CA ILE A 467 -10.12 23.16 -42.76
C ILE A 467 -9.21 23.86 -43.79
N ILE A 468 -9.06 23.30 -44.99
CA ILE A 468 -8.20 23.81 -46.08
C ILE A 468 -8.96 24.79 -47.01
N LEU A 469 -10.30 24.73 -47.03
CA LEU A 469 -11.21 25.72 -47.64
C LEU A 469 -11.52 26.84 -46.65
#